data_AF-A0A3G6RRK3-F1
#
_entry.id   AF-A0A3G6RRK3-F1
#
_cell.length_a   1.000
_cell.length_b   1.000
_cell.length_c   1.000
_cell.angle_alpha   90.00
_cell.angle_beta   90.00
_cell.angle_gamma   90.00
#
_symmetry.space_group_name_H-M   'P 1'
#
loop_
_entity.id
_entity.type
_entity.pdbx_description
1 polymer ?
#
loop_
_entity_poly.entity_id
_entity_poly.type
_entity_poly.pdbx_seq_one_letter_code
_entity_poly.pdbx_strand_id
1 'polypeptide(L)'
;MKKLSIFPFLIAVSAFNGQVISGTIISKNESQPIPYVKIGVEKKTSGTISDGNGNFSIDLSDIDPLQKVKIEVPGYEVYEETVRDFKTHHLQKIFLNEKTKNIKEIAIKPKKLVDKNWGVNTKTKNVLYSVNPELNKDNFLGETALEFNAKKRSKIRNINLNIARYTSTEPVLMRYSIYSEKDGFPDKNILDEEITVRLTEDMIKDGTYTLDVNDHNIWIKGKFFVGIQFLKEFNGNIKISAALFKTGFIREFYGDWKKMTIAAPAINIDVKMDKNGKDTKDDDGGYADDDAAQSWIADNSKNIQEADQSIFGKNESAGKYLKLKDTDLYYEVYGEGEPLVLLHGNSGSIKDFYQQIPILSKHYKVIAVDTRGQGKSKDISKKDFTYRLFADDVKALADDLKLDKINIVGWSDGGNTGLEFALKYPDHLNKLVTIGANAFPEGVESKLIERFTTQMTQLNQLSPAETLNERRLLKIMLTEPHISKNDLNTIKSQVLVIAGDRDVIKPDHTEFISKQIPNAEMKIYKDTTHMVPFEKPDQLNTDIMNFIGKK
;
A
#
# COMPACT_ATOMS: atom_id res chain seq x y z
N MET A 1 25.60 -4.77 -79.86
CA MET A 1 25.28 -3.55 -79.08
C MET A 1 23.93 -3.77 -78.41
N LYS A 2 23.92 -4.16 -77.12
CA LYS A 2 22.69 -4.41 -76.34
C LYS A 2 22.19 -3.07 -75.77
N LYS A 3 20.93 -2.74 -76.03
CA LYS A 3 20.25 -1.55 -75.50
C LYS A 3 20.04 -1.72 -73.99
N LEU A 4 20.61 -0.83 -73.18
CA LEU A 4 20.24 -0.67 -71.76
C LEU A 4 18.90 0.06 -71.69
N SER A 5 17.90 -0.57 -71.07
CA SER A 5 16.64 0.05 -70.71
C SER A 5 16.77 0.62 -69.30
N ILE A 6 16.61 1.93 -69.14
CA ILE A 6 16.61 2.62 -67.84
C ILE A 6 15.16 2.69 -67.37
N PHE A 7 14.83 1.98 -66.29
CA PHE A 7 13.56 2.09 -65.58
C PHE A 7 13.62 3.30 -64.62
N PRO A 8 12.66 4.23 -64.61
CA PRO A 8 12.56 5.23 -63.56
C PRO A 8 11.93 4.56 -62.32
N PHE A 9 12.67 4.55 -61.22
CA PHE A 9 12.17 4.15 -59.91
C PHE A 9 11.29 5.29 -59.38
N LEU A 10 9.96 5.10 -59.37
CA LEU A 10 9.04 6.01 -58.69
C LEU A 10 9.22 5.80 -57.17
N ILE A 11 9.91 6.73 -56.52
CA ILE A 11 9.92 6.82 -55.05
C ILE A 11 8.57 7.40 -54.64
N ALA A 12 7.67 6.54 -54.18
CA ALA A 12 6.48 6.97 -53.47
C ALA A 12 6.91 7.51 -52.10
N VAL A 13 7.00 8.83 -51.97
CA VAL A 13 7.14 9.49 -50.68
C VAL A 13 5.77 9.46 -50.00
N SER A 14 5.56 8.49 -49.12
CA SER A 14 4.46 8.51 -48.16
C SER A 14 4.71 9.63 -47.15
N ALA A 15 4.06 10.77 -47.37
CA ALA A 15 3.96 11.82 -46.35
C ALA A 15 3.07 11.30 -45.20
N PHE A 16 3.69 10.77 -44.15
CA PHE A 16 3.03 10.60 -42.85
C PHE A 16 2.84 12.00 -42.26
N ASN A 17 1.67 12.61 -42.50
CA ASN A 17 1.25 13.78 -41.76
C ASN A 17 0.81 13.32 -40.37
N GLY A 18 1.62 13.60 -39.34
CA GLY A 18 1.16 13.54 -37.97
C GLY A 18 0.05 14.57 -37.79
N GLN A 19 -1.17 14.13 -37.43
CA GLN A 19 -2.33 14.99 -37.32
C GLN A 19 -2.76 15.06 -35.85
N VAL A 20 -2.26 16.07 -35.16
CA VAL A 20 -2.83 16.51 -33.87
C VAL A 20 -4.22 17.07 -34.16
N ILE A 21 -5.21 16.57 -33.44
CA ILE A 21 -6.61 16.99 -33.55
C ILE A 21 -6.95 17.80 -32.32
N SER A 22 -7.46 19.00 -32.53
CA SER A 22 -7.97 19.85 -31.45
C SER A 22 -9.49 19.96 -31.54
N GLY A 23 -10.12 20.56 -30.54
CA GLY A 23 -11.55 20.83 -30.59
C GLY A 23 -12.14 21.23 -29.25
N THR A 24 -13.45 21.37 -29.21
CA THR A 24 -14.20 21.70 -28.00
C THR A 24 -15.32 20.68 -27.77
N ILE A 25 -15.41 20.14 -26.56
CA ILE A 25 -16.52 19.27 -26.15
C ILE A 25 -17.67 20.13 -25.61
N ILE A 26 -18.88 19.89 -26.11
CA ILE A 26 -20.06 20.72 -25.85
C ILE A 26 -21.24 19.82 -25.46
N SER A 27 -22.06 20.26 -24.51
CA SER A 27 -23.33 19.63 -24.17
C SER A 27 -24.34 19.84 -25.29
N LYS A 28 -24.99 18.77 -25.74
CA LYS A 28 -25.88 18.85 -26.90
C LYS A 28 -27.13 19.66 -26.60
N ASN A 29 -27.72 19.52 -25.41
CA ASN A 29 -28.97 20.20 -25.09
C ASN A 29 -28.72 21.62 -24.57
N GLU A 30 -27.68 21.83 -23.75
CA GLU A 30 -27.41 23.14 -23.13
C GLU A 30 -26.47 24.03 -23.98
N SER A 31 -25.80 23.46 -24.99
CA SER A 31 -24.82 24.17 -25.84
C SER A 31 -23.69 24.85 -25.05
N GLN A 32 -23.33 24.30 -23.89
CA GLN A 32 -22.25 24.79 -23.04
C GLN A 32 -21.01 23.91 -23.18
N PRO A 33 -19.79 24.47 -23.09
CA PRO A 33 -18.59 23.64 -23.05
C PRO A 33 -18.57 22.74 -21.81
N ILE A 34 -18.14 21.49 -22.00
CA ILE A 34 -18.03 20.52 -20.90
C ILE A 34 -16.57 20.47 -20.44
N PRO A 35 -16.26 20.83 -19.19
CA PRO A 35 -14.89 20.87 -18.70
C PRO A 35 -14.33 19.47 -18.42
N TYR A 36 -13.01 19.33 -18.53
CA TYR A 36 -12.24 18.16 -18.05
C TYR A 36 -12.68 16.79 -18.60
N VAL A 37 -13.37 16.74 -19.72
CA VAL A 37 -13.74 15.50 -20.41
C VAL A 37 -12.49 14.68 -20.75
N LYS A 38 -12.59 13.35 -20.65
CA LYS A 38 -11.53 12.40 -20.99
C LYS A 38 -11.64 12.00 -22.46
N ILE A 39 -10.61 12.25 -23.27
CA ILE A 39 -10.54 11.90 -24.70
C ILE A 39 -9.36 10.96 -24.92
N GLY A 40 -9.55 9.82 -25.59
CA GLY A 40 -8.46 8.89 -25.85
C GLY A 40 -8.91 7.69 -26.67
N VAL A 41 -8.08 6.65 -26.71
CA VAL A 41 -8.37 5.41 -27.45
C VAL A 41 -8.58 4.29 -26.44
N GLU A 42 -9.59 3.46 -26.66
CA GLU A 42 -9.90 2.34 -25.76
C GLU A 42 -8.69 1.41 -25.58
N LYS A 43 -8.42 0.98 -24.33
CA LYS A 43 -7.27 0.12 -23.94
C LYS A 43 -5.90 0.69 -24.26
N LYS A 44 -5.80 1.99 -24.56
CA LYS A 44 -4.54 2.70 -24.73
C LYS A 44 -4.28 3.60 -23.52
N THR A 45 -3.00 3.82 -23.27
CA THR A 45 -2.50 4.69 -22.20
C THR A 45 -2.43 6.14 -22.66
N SER A 46 -2.40 6.38 -23.97
CA SER A 46 -2.38 7.69 -24.58
C SER A 46 -3.77 8.34 -24.67
N GLY A 47 -3.81 9.63 -24.38
CA GLY A 47 -5.00 10.46 -24.50
C GLY A 47 -4.79 11.84 -23.90
N THR A 48 -5.88 12.58 -23.73
CA THR A 48 -5.88 13.95 -23.23
C THR A 48 -7.11 14.22 -22.38
N ILE A 49 -7.04 15.29 -21.61
CA ILE A 49 -8.16 15.81 -20.83
C ILE A 49 -8.41 17.24 -21.29
N SER A 50 -9.68 17.55 -21.58
CA SER A 50 -10.04 18.91 -21.98
C SER A 50 -9.83 19.93 -20.86
N ASP A 51 -9.65 21.20 -21.20
CA ASP A 51 -9.50 22.27 -20.23
C ASP A 51 -10.85 22.64 -19.57
N GLY A 52 -10.85 23.69 -18.74
CA GLY A 52 -12.07 24.19 -18.08
C GLY A 52 -13.10 24.80 -19.05
N ASN A 53 -12.74 25.00 -20.31
CA ASN A 53 -13.61 25.47 -21.38
C ASN A 53 -13.92 24.34 -22.38
N GLY A 54 -13.65 23.08 -22.02
CA GLY A 54 -13.89 21.91 -22.85
C GLY A 54 -12.99 21.79 -24.08
N ASN A 55 -11.93 22.60 -24.19
CA ASN A 55 -11.00 22.51 -25.32
C ASN A 55 -10.01 21.36 -25.10
N PHE A 56 -9.74 20.59 -26.13
CA PHE A 56 -8.79 19.49 -26.08
C PHE A 56 -7.83 19.52 -27.28
N SER A 57 -6.71 18.80 -27.13
CA SER A 57 -5.78 18.49 -28.21
C SER A 57 -5.24 17.09 -28.00
N ILE A 58 -5.35 16.23 -29.00
CA ILE A 58 -4.94 14.82 -28.96
C ILE A 58 -4.11 14.46 -30.19
N ASP A 59 -3.00 13.77 -29.97
CA ASP A 59 -2.20 13.19 -31.04
C ASP A 59 -2.66 11.76 -31.32
N LEU A 60 -3.15 11.53 -32.54
CA LEU A 60 -3.60 10.23 -33.03
C LEU A 60 -2.77 9.76 -34.24
N SER A 61 -1.54 10.27 -34.39
CA SER A 61 -0.70 10.00 -35.56
C SER A 61 -0.37 8.51 -35.70
N ASP A 62 0.00 7.86 -34.59
CA ASP A 62 0.43 6.46 -34.55
C ASP A 62 -0.68 5.47 -34.15
N ILE A 63 -1.94 5.90 -34.20
CA ILE A 63 -3.09 5.07 -33.84
C ILE A 63 -3.71 4.46 -35.10
N ASP A 64 -4.03 3.16 -35.03
CA ASP A 64 -4.72 2.44 -36.09
C ASP A 64 -6.04 3.14 -36.45
N PRO A 65 -6.27 3.49 -37.74
CA PRO A 65 -7.49 4.17 -38.18
C PRO A 65 -8.80 3.45 -37.85
N LEU A 66 -8.77 2.13 -37.61
CA LEU A 66 -9.95 1.32 -37.24
C LEU A 66 -10.21 1.28 -35.72
N GLN A 67 -9.25 1.71 -34.90
CA GLN A 67 -9.47 1.85 -33.47
C GLN A 67 -10.45 2.98 -33.19
N LYS A 68 -11.13 2.90 -32.04
CA LYS A 68 -12.13 3.88 -31.63
C LYS A 68 -11.55 4.92 -30.68
N VAL A 69 -11.75 6.19 -31.01
CA VAL A 69 -11.68 7.29 -30.05
C VAL A 69 -12.88 7.18 -29.13
N LYS A 70 -12.63 7.25 -27.84
CA LYS A 70 -13.62 7.24 -26.77
C LYS A 70 -13.57 8.55 -26.00
N ILE A 71 -14.74 9.16 -25.82
CA ILE A 71 -14.93 10.40 -25.08
C ILE A 71 -15.94 10.14 -23.98
N GLU A 72 -15.51 10.32 -22.73
CA GLU A 72 -16.35 10.03 -21.56
C GLU A 72 -16.23 11.08 -20.45
N VAL A 73 -17.37 11.36 -19.82
CA VAL A 73 -17.52 12.19 -18.63
C VAL A 73 -18.84 11.80 -17.93
N PRO A 74 -18.90 11.72 -16.59
CA PRO A 74 -20.14 11.47 -15.85
C PRO A 74 -21.29 12.41 -16.25
N GLY A 75 -22.51 11.90 -16.24
CA GLY A 75 -23.70 12.64 -16.68
C GLY A 75 -23.97 12.64 -18.19
N TYR A 76 -23.06 12.13 -19.02
CA TYR A 76 -23.21 12.07 -20.47
C TYR A 76 -23.08 10.64 -21.01
N GLU A 77 -23.69 10.38 -22.16
CA GLU A 77 -23.50 9.14 -22.91
C GLU A 77 -22.08 9.07 -23.48
N VAL A 78 -21.51 7.86 -23.51
CA VAL A 78 -20.17 7.65 -24.06
C VAL A 78 -20.22 7.89 -25.57
N TYR A 79 -19.33 8.75 -26.05
CA TYR A 79 -19.14 8.96 -27.48
C TYR A 79 -17.99 8.08 -27.99
N GLU A 80 -18.24 7.38 -29.09
CA GLU A 80 -17.26 6.53 -29.76
C GLU A 80 -17.30 6.72 -31.27
N GLU A 81 -16.12 6.83 -31.88
CA GLU A 81 -15.98 6.92 -33.33
C GLU A 81 -14.62 6.34 -33.77
N THR A 82 -14.49 5.85 -35.01
CA THR A 82 -13.19 5.40 -35.51
C THR A 82 -12.20 6.57 -35.63
N VAL A 83 -10.91 6.31 -35.41
CA VAL A 83 -9.85 7.32 -35.57
C VAL A 83 -9.84 7.90 -36.99
N ARG A 84 -10.18 7.09 -38.00
CA ARG A 84 -10.35 7.54 -39.38
C ARG A 84 -11.41 8.63 -39.49
N ASP A 85 -12.62 8.37 -38.98
CA ASP A 85 -13.75 9.29 -39.13
C ASP A 85 -13.55 10.53 -38.25
N PHE A 86 -13.00 10.33 -37.05
CA PHE A 86 -12.65 11.40 -36.12
C PHE A 86 -11.68 12.43 -36.75
N LYS A 87 -10.70 11.97 -37.55
CA LYS A 87 -9.75 12.84 -38.28
C LYS A 87 -10.40 13.71 -39.37
N THR A 88 -11.58 13.36 -39.85
CA THR A 88 -12.28 14.07 -40.94
C THR A 88 -13.21 15.19 -40.47
N HIS A 89 -13.36 15.38 -39.15
CA HIS A 89 -14.19 16.44 -38.58
C HIS A 89 -13.54 17.82 -38.77
N HIS A 90 -13.88 18.50 -39.88
CA HIS A 90 -13.34 19.80 -40.26
C HIS A 90 -13.77 20.98 -39.36
N LEU A 91 -14.81 20.81 -38.53
CA LEU A 91 -15.34 21.83 -37.61
C LEU A 91 -15.38 21.23 -36.20
N GLN A 92 -14.34 21.49 -35.42
CA GLN A 92 -13.96 20.74 -34.21
C GLN A 92 -14.83 21.04 -32.97
N LYS A 93 -16.15 20.82 -33.07
CA LYS A 93 -17.09 20.78 -31.95
C LYS A 93 -17.68 19.38 -31.83
N ILE A 94 -17.54 18.77 -30.67
CA ILE A 94 -18.08 17.43 -30.38
C ILE A 94 -19.22 17.59 -29.38
N PHE A 95 -20.40 17.10 -29.75
CA PHE A 95 -21.59 17.21 -28.92
C PHE A 95 -21.84 15.91 -28.16
N LEU A 96 -21.88 15.98 -26.83
CA LEU A 96 -22.25 14.85 -25.97
C LEU A 96 -23.72 14.93 -25.57
N ASN A 97 -24.42 13.79 -25.62
CA ASN A 97 -25.80 13.71 -25.15
C ASN A 97 -25.82 13.50 -23.63
N GLU A 98 -26.63 14.26 -22.92
CA GLU A 98 -26.87 14.12 -21.47
C GLU A 98 -27.63 12.81 -21.19
N LYS A 99 -27.27 12.14 -20.09
CA LYS A 99 -27.98 10.94 -19.61
C LYS A 99 -29.33 11.33 -19.01
N THR A 100 -30.37 10.55 -19.32
CA THR A 100 -31.70 10.75 -18.72
C THR A 100 -31.70 10.34 -17.24
N LYS A 101 -31.91 11.30 -16.33
CA LYS A 101 -32.05 11.02 -14.89
C LYS A 101 -33.43 10.46 -14.57
N ASN A 102 -33.53 9.16 -14.34
CA ASN A 102 -34.77 8.54 -13.83
C ASN A 102 -34.90 8.78 -12.33
N ILE A 103 -35.66 9.79 -11.93
CA ILE A 103 -36.00 10.04 -10.52
C ILE A 103 -37.02 8.98 -10.09
N LYS A 104 -36.57 7.90 -9.46
CA LYS A 104 -37.48 6.96 -8.79
C LYS A 104 -38.07 7.63 -7.56
N GLU A 105 -39.39 7.74 -7.52
CA GLU A 105 -40.13 8.14 -6.32
C GLU A 105 -39.81 7.18 -5.16
N ILE A 106 -39.37 7.72 -4.02
CA ILE A 106 -39.05 6.92 -2.83
C ILE A 106 -40.08 7.24 -1.75
N ALA A 107 -40.91 6.25 -1.39
CA ALA A 107 -41.73 6.31 -0.19
C ALA A 107 -40.82 6.44 1.06
N ILE A 108 -40.87 7.58 1.73
CA ILE A 108 -40.06 7.86 2.92
C ILE A 108 -40.65 7.06 4.09
N LYS A 109 -40.06 5.91 4.39
CA LYS A 109 -40.23 5.26 5.70
C LYS A 109 -39.20 5.84 6.67
N PRO A 110 -39.55 6.14 7.94
CA PRO A 110 -38.58 6.56 8.94
C PRO A 110 -37.49 5.50 9.09
N LYS A 111 -36.24 5.88 8.82
CA LYS A 111 -35.08 4.98 8.89
C LYS A 111 -34.16 5.44 10.00
N LYS A 112 -33.72 4.50 10.83
CA LYS A 112 -32.67 4.75 11.82
C LYS A 112 -31.32 4.66 11.10
N LEU A 113 -30.77 5.81 10.74
CA LEU A 113 -29.46 5.91 10.07
C LEU A 113 -28.34 5.83 11.11
N VAL A 114 -27.23 5.21 10.74
CA VAL A 114 -26.02 5.12 11.58
C VAL A 114 -24.83 5.58 10.74
N ASP A 115 -24.00 6.44 11.32
CA ASP A 115 -22.75 6.88 10.69
C ASP A 115 -21.69 5.77 10.78
N LYS A 116 -20.96 5.57 9.69
CA LYS A 116 -19.86 4.62 9.57
C LYS A 116 -18.74 5.25 8.76
N ASN A 117 -17.50 4.88 9.07
CA ASN A 117 -16.35 5.14 8.23
C ASN A 117 -15.83 3.80 7.68
N TRP A 118 -15.60 3.73 6.37
CA TRP A 118 -15.13 2.54 5.67
C TRP A 118 -13.89 2.87 4.84
N GLY A 119 -13.00 1.90 4.63
CA GLY A 119 -11.83 2.02 3.76
C GLY A 119 -10.50 2.01 4.51
N VAL A 120 -9.51 2.68 3.95
CA VAL A 120 -8.14 2.72 4.44
C VAL A 120 -7.85 4.06 5.12
N ASN A 121 -7.62 4.01 6.44
CA ASN A 121 -7.45 5.19 7.30
C ASN A 121 -5.99 5.51 7.66
N THR A 122 -5.01 4.73 7.19
CA THR A 122 -3.60 4.94 7.54
C THR A 122 -3.06 6.27 7.04
N LYS A 123 -2.18 6.90 7.81
CA LYS A 123 -1.45 8.13 7.46
C LYS A 123 0.06 7.87 7.32
N THR A 124 0.43 6.62 7.03
CA THR A 124 1.84 6.24 6.89
C THR A 124 2.54 7.02 5.77
N LYS A 125 3.80 7.35 6.03
CA LYS A 125 4.69 8.02 5.05
C LYS A 125 5.43 7.03 4.13
N ASN A 126 5.28 5.73 4.37
CA ASN A 126 5.82 4.68 3.50
C ASN A 126 4.86 4.49 2.33
N VAL A 127 5.16 5.15 1.20
CA VAL A 127 4.17 5.38 0.14
C VAL A 127 4.60 4.78 -1.20
N LEU A 128 3.71 3.97 -1.79
CA LEU A 128 3.80 3.45 -3.16
C LEU A 128 3.03 4.29 -4.20
N TYR A 129 2.09 5.13 -3.75
CA TYR A 129 1.27 5.98 -4.61
C TYR A 129 1.84 7.42 -4.65
N SER A 130 2.75 7.67 -5.59
CA SER A 130 3.36 8.99 -5.80
C SER A 130 3.03 9.49 -7.20
N VAL A 131 2.66 10.77 -7.30
CA VAL A 131 2.42 11.44 -8.58
C VAL A 131 3.33 12.66 -8.67
N ASN A 132 4.29 12.58 -9.58
CA ASN A 132 5.22 13.64 -9.92
C ASN A 132 5.26 13.76 -11.46
N PRO A 133 4.53 14.74 -12.04
CA PRO A 133 4.49 14.94 -13.49
C PRO A 133 5.85 15.24 -14.11
N GLU A 134 6.78 15.88 -13.38
CA GLU A 134 8.12 16.21 -13.90
C GLU A 134 8.98 14.98 -14.17
N LEU A 135 8.78 13.91 -13.38
CA LEU A 135 9.54 12.66 -13.49
C LEU A 135 8.89 11.63 -14.42
N ASN A 136 7.58 11.74 -14.68
CA ASN A 136 6.83 10.76 -15.46
C ASN A 136 5.67 11.42 -16.24
N LYS A 137 6.04 12.19 -17.27
CA LYS A 137 5.08 12.95 -18.11
C LYS A 137 4.11 12.07 -18.88
N ASP A 138 4.53 10.88 -19.31
CA ASP A 138 3.71 10.04 -20.20
C ASP A 138 2.64 9.22 -19.45
N ASN A 139 2.70 9.13 -18.12
CA ASN A 139 1.84 8.24 -17.33
C ASN A 139 1.20 8.89 -16.09
N PHE A 140 1.29 10.22 -15.91
CA PHE A 140 0.72 10.89 -14.72
C PHE A 140 -0.82 10.90 -14.70
N LEU A 141 -1.47 10.71 -15.86
CA LEU A 141 -2.92 10.62 -16.02
C LEU A 141 -3.52 9.29 -15.54
N GLY A 142 -2.71 8.44 -14.90
CA GLY A 142 -3.16 7.22 -14.25
C GLY A 142 -4.23 7.46 -13.17
N GLU A 143 -5.02 6.44 -12.92
CA GLU A 143 -6.06 6.45 -11.89
C GLU A 143 -5.80 5.33 -10.89
N THR A 144 -6.02 5.62 -9.61
CA THR A 144 -6.02 4.60 -8.56
C THR A 144 -7.40 4.48 -7.94
N ALA A 145 -7.77 3.28 -7.49
CA ALA A 145 -9.04 3.05 -6.82
C ALA A 145 -8.91 2.08 -5.64
N LEU A 146 -9.88 2.18 -4.75
CA LEU A 146 -10.08 1.27 -3.63
C LEU A 146 -11.46 0.61 -3.73
N GLU A 147 -11.53 -0.70 -3.49
CA GLU A 147 -12.79 -1.45 -3.40
C GLU A 147 -13.50 -1.21 -2.06
N PHE A 148 -14.82 -1.14 -2.11
CA PHE A 148 -15.71 -1.08 -0.95
C PHE A 148 -16.86 -2.06 -1.15
N ASN A 149 -17.43 -2.57 -0.05
CA ASN A 149 -18.62 -3.42 -0.08
C ASN A 149 -19.66 -2.92 0.92
N ALA A 150 -20.82 -2.49 0.42
CA ALA A 150 -21.93 -2.03 1.23
C ALA A 150 -23.06 -3.06 1.28
N LYS A 151 -23.06 -3.85 2.36
CA LYS A 151 -24.11 -4.86 2.64
C LYS A 151 -25.53 -4.26 2.65
N LYS A 152 -25.64 -3.00 3.07
CA LYS A 152 -26.89 -2.24 3.12
C LYS A 152 -26.79 -0.99 2.27
N ARG A 153 -27.93 -0.56 1.73
CA ARG A 153 -28.03 0.70 0.99
C ARG A 153 -27.55 1.85 1.90
N SER A 154 -26.53 2.56 1.45
CA SER A 154 -25.87 3.59 2.24
C SER A 154 -25.63 4.83 1.39
N LYS A 155 -25.70 6.02 2.02
CA LYS A 155 -25.39 7.30 1.38
C LYS A 155 -23.95 7.68 1.71
N ILE A 156 -23.13 7.97 0.71
CA ILE A 156 -21.80 8.54 0.93
C ILE A 156 -21.96 10.02 1.28
N ARG A 157 -21.27 10.44 2.34
CA ARG A 157 -21.25 11.83 2.81
C ARG A 157 -19.94 12.49 2.49
N ASN A 158 -18.83 11.81 2.79
CA ASN A 158 -17.50 12.33 2.54
C ASN A 158 -16.64 11.27 1.86
N ILE A 159 -15.70 11.73 1.04
CA ILE A 159 -14.59 10.95 0.52
C ILE A 159 -13.30 11.56 1.06
N ASN A 160 -12.52 10.77 1.78
CA ASN A 160 -11.32 11.20 2.47
C ASN A 160 -10.09 10.60 1.77
N LEU A 161 -9.08 11.44 1.53
CA LEU A 161 -7.80 11.06 0.96
C LEU A 161 -6.68 11.41 1.95
N ASN A 162 -5.97 10.41 2.45
CA ASN A 162 -4.81 10.66 3.30
C ASN A 162 -3.55 10.92 2.45
N ILE A 163 -2.90 12.04 2.70
CA ILE A 163 -1.77 12.55 1.91
C ILE A 163 -0.54 12.60 2.82
N ALA A 164 0.47 11.80 2.47
CA ALA A 164 1.73 11.71 3.20
C ALA A 164 2.68 12.88 2.92
N ARG A 165 2.61 13.44 1.70
CA ARG A 165 3.40 14.60 1.29
C ARG A 165 2.69 15.36 0.17
N TYR A 166 2.70 16.67 0.27
CA TYR A 166 2.28 17.61 -0.77
C TYR A 166 3.40 18.62 -0.96
N THR A 167 3.86 18.85 -2.19
CA THR A 167 4.95 19.81 -2.49
C THR A 167 4.63 20.71 -3.67
N SER A 168 3.41 20.62 -4.21
CA SER A 168 3.01 21.45 -5.33
C SER A 168 2.90 22.92 -4.90
N THR A 169 3.39 23.81 -5.75
CA THR A 169 3.25 25.26 -5.54
C THR A 169 1.99 25.82 -6.18
N GLU A 170 1.26 25.00 -6.93
CA GLU A 170 0.01 25.34 -7.58
C GLU A 170 -1.12 24.36 -7.22
N PRO A 171 -2.40 24.77 -7.31
CA PRO A 171 -3.52 23.88 -7.02
C PRO A 171 -3.53 22.67 -7.96
N VAL A 172 -3.59 21.47 -7.40
CA VAL A 172 -3.58 20.22 -8.15
C VAL A 172 -5.00 19.78 -8.48
N LEU A 173 -5.30 19.65 -9.77
CA LEU A 173 -6.62 19.26 -10.24
C LEU A 173 -6.80 17.74 -10.20
N MET A 174 -7.74 17.27 -9.38
CA MET A 174 -8.07 15.86 -9.21
C MET A 174 -9.53 15.58 -9.56
N ARG A 175 -9.81 14.37 -10.06
CA ARG A 175 -11.14 13.80 -10.26
C ARG A 175 -11.39 12.70 -9.24
N TYR A 176 -12.63 12.64 -8.75
CA TYR A 176 -13.15 11.51 -8.00
C TYR A 176 -14.17 10.74 -8.86
N SER A 177 -14.02 9.42 -8.87
CA SER A 177 -14.89 8.51 -9.61
C SER A 177 -15.50 7.47 -8.68
N ILE A 178 -16.70 7.00 -8.99
CA ILE A 178 -17.28 5.84 -8.32
C ILE A 178 -17.69 4.83 -9.38
N TYR A 179 -17.19 3.60 -9.28
CA TYR A 179 -17.44 2.57 -10.26
C TYR A 179 -18.30 1.44 -9.67
N SER A 180 -19.17 0.88 -10.50
CA SER A 180 -19.72 -0.44 -10.26
C SER A 180 -18.63 -1.50 -10.31
N GLU A 181 -18.87 -2.64 -9.66
CA GLU A 181 -18.01 -3.80 -9.75
C GLU A 181 -18.49 -4.75 -10.85
N LYS A 182 -17.53 -5.31 -11.60
CA LYS A 182 -17.74 -6.42 -12.52
C LYS A 182 -16.47 -7.27 -12.54
N ASP A 183 -16.62 -8.57 -12.36
CA ASP A 183 -15.53 -9.57 -12.40
C ASP A 183 -14.35 -9.24 -11.45
N GLY A 184 -14.64 -8.57 -10.34
CA GLY A 184 -13.67 -8.13 -9.33
C GLY A 184 -12.87 -6.88 -9.71
N PHE A 185 -13.33 -6.09 -10.69
CA PHE A 185 -12.69 -4.86 -11.15
C PHE A 185 -13.68 -3.69 -11.25
N PRO A 186 -13.19 -2.43 -11.25
CA PRO A 186 -14.02 -1.28 -11.57
C PRO A 186 -14.50 -1.32 -13.03
N ASP A 187 -15.81 -1.16 -13.26
CA ASP A 187 -16.45 -1.24 -14.58
C ASP A 187 -17.02 0.12 -15.03
N LYS A 188 -18.28 0.44 -14.67
CA LYS A 188 -18.96 1.65 -15.13
C LYS A 188 -18.97 2.72 -14.06
N ASN A 189 -18.64 3.96 -14.43
CA ASN A 189 -18.81 5.09 -13.53
C ASN A 189 -20.31 5.33 -13.27
N ILE A 190 -20.71 5.34 -12.00
CA ILE A 190 -22.10 5.45 -11.55
C ILE A 190 -22.47 6.88 -11.10
N LEU A 191 -21.55 7.83 -11.21
CA LEU A 191 -21.83 9.23 -10.91
C LEU A 191 -22.69 9.85 -12.01
N ASP A 192 -23.67 10.65 -11.58
CA ASP A 192 -24.56 11.42 -12.46
C ASP A 192 -23.92 12.74 -12.93
N GLU A 193 -22.84 13.17 -12.29
CA GLU A 193 -22.11 14.39 -12.59
C GLU A 193 -20.64 14.27 -12.22
N GLU A 194 -19.82 15.06 -12.88
CA GLU A 194 -18.37 15.08 -12.71
C GLU A 194 -18.01 15.74 -11.38
N ILE A 195 -17.10 15.10 -10.62
CA ILE A 195 -16.61 15.62 -9.34
C ILE A 195 -15.12 15.90 -9.45
N THR A 196 -14.76 17.18 -9.55
CA THR A 196 -13.36 17.64 -9.58
C THR A 196 -13.03 18.57 -8.43
N VAL A 197 -11.79 18.50 -7.96
CA VAL A 197 -11.25 19.34 -6.87
C VAL A 197 -9.93 19.96 -7.31
N ARG A 198 -9.73 21.23 -6.95
CA ARG A 198 -8.41 21.89 -7.01
C ARG A 198 -7.78 21.85 -5.63
N LEU A 199 -6.96 20.84 -5.37
CA LEU A 199 -6.37 20.60 -4.07
C LEU A 199 -5.18 21.53 -3.81
N THR A 200 -5.22 22.26 -2.70
CA THR A 200 -4.11 23.05 -2.16
C THR A 200 -3.65 22.49 -0.81
N GLU A 201 -2.42 22.83 -0.39
CA GLU A 201 -1.85 22.33 0.87
C GLU A 201 -2.71 22.69 2.09
N ASP A 202 -3.29 23.89 2.12
CA ASP A 202 -4.10 24.37 3.25
C ASP A 202 -5.42 23.61 3.44
N MET A 203 -5.91 22.93 2.40
CA MET A 203 -7.08 22.05 2.47
C MET A 203 -6.79 20.73 3.16
N ILE A 204 -5.51 20.38 3.34
CA ILE A 204 -5.07 19.13 3.98
C ILE A 204 -4.96 19.37 5.48
N LYS A 205 -5.88 18.78 6.25
CA LYS A 205 -5.90 18.89 7.72
C LYS A 205 -5.40 17.58 8.33
N ASP A 206 -4.35 17.67 9.15
CA ASP A 206 -3.71 16.52 9.79
C ASP A 206 -3.33 15.40 8.79
N GLY A 207 -2.89 15.75 7.58
CA GLY A 207 -2.54 14.79 6.54
C GLY A 207 -3.74 14.14 5.84
N THR A 208 -4.95 14.70 5.96
CA THR A 208 -6.15 14.24 5.27
C THR A 208 -6.81 15.39 4.52
N TYR A 209 -7.15 15.16 3.26
CA TYR A 209 -8.11 15.98 2.53
C TYR A 209 -9.49 15.30 2.57
N THR A 210 -10.53 16.06 2.89
CA THR A 210 -11.91 15.58 2.97
C THR A 210 -12.78 16.31 1.96
N LEU A 211 -13.37 15.56 1.05
CA LEU A 211 -14.35 16.03 0.08
C LEU A 211 -15.76 15.75 0.59
N ASP A 212 -16.56 16.79 0.82
CA ASP A 212 -17.99 16.67 1.11
C ASP A 212 -18.76 16.40 -0.19
N VAL A 213 -19.55 15.32 -0.21
CA VAL A 213 -20.37 14.91 -1.36
C VAL A 213 -21.86 14.76 -1.01
N ASN A 214 -22.33 15.40 0.07
CA ASN A 214 -23.72 15.28 0.51
C ASN A 214 -24.74 15.74 -0.55
N ASP A 215 -24.38 16.75 -1.36
CA ASP A 215 -25.23 17.34 -2.39
C ASP A 215 -25.30 16.49 -3.67
N HIS A 216 -24.29 15.66 -3.93
CA HIS A 216 -24.26 14.74 -5.07
C HIS A 216 -25.19 13.52 -4.91
N ASN A 217 -25.81 13.37 -3.72
CA ASN A 217 -26.79 12.32 -3.41
C ASN A 217 -26.35 10.89 -3.81
N ILE A 218 -25.09 10.54 -3.52
CA ILE A 218 -24.49 9.27 -3.94
C ILE A 218 -24.98 8.14 -3.04
N TRP A 219 -25.70 7.17 -3.61
CA TRP A 219 -26.18 5.97 -2.92
C TRP A 219 -25.54 4.71 -3.48
N ILE A 220 -25.02 3.87 -2.59
CA ILE A 220 -24.32 2.63 -2.94
C ILE A 220 -24.94 1.42 -2.22
N LYS A 221 -24.81 0.26 -2.86
CA LYS A 221 -25.16 -1.07 -2.33
C LYS A 221 -24.38 -2.12 -3.11
N GLY A 222 -23.86 -3.15 -2.44
CA GLY A 222 -23.00 -4.16 -3.03
C GLY A 222 -21.55 -3.69 -3.13
N LYS A 223 -20.76 -4.35 -3.99
CA LYS A 223 -19.37 -3.98 -4.28
C LYS A 223 -19.31 -2.79 -5.23
N PHE A 224 -18.38 -1.89 -4.95
CA PHE A 224 -18.11 -0.70 -5.76
C PHE A 224 -16.68 -0.22 -5.51
N PHE A 225 -16.22 0.72 -6.32
CA PHE A 225 -14.88 1.30 -6.17
C PHE A 225 -14.95 2.81 -6.08
N VAL A 226 -14.05 3.41 -5.30
CA VAL A 226 -13.81 4.86 -5.30
C VAL A 226 -12.45 5.10 -5.92
N GLY A 227 -12.42 5.86 -7.02
CA GLY A 227 -11.22 6.17 -7.79
C GLY A 227 -10.79 7.63 -7.67
N ILE A 228 -9.50 7.88 -7.85
CA ILE A 228 -8.87 9.20 -7.85
C ILE A 228 -7.91 9.29 -9.03
N GLN A 229 -8.07 10.34 -9.85
CA GLN A 229 -7.25 10.60 -11.03
C GLN A 229 -6.72 12.03 -11.00
N PHE A 230 -5.47 12.24 -11.39
CA PHE A 230 -4.89 13.57 -11.58
C PHE A 230 -5.11 14.02 -13.03
N LEU A 231 -5.59 15.24 -13.24
CA LEU A 231 -6.11 15.66 -14.55
C LEU A 231 -5.18 16.58 -15.34
N LYS A 232 -4.23 17.22 -14.69
CA LYS A 232 -3.33 18.19 -15.31
C LYS A 232 -1.93 18.09 -14.71
N GLU A 233 -0.90 18.30 -15.52
CA GLU A 233 0.47 18.46 -15.03
C GLU A 233 0.53 19.63 -14.03
N PHE A 234 1.38 19.46 -13.02
CA PHE A 234 1.66 20.45 -11.99
C PHE A 234 3.13 20.30 -11.57
N ASN A 235 3.71 21.40 -11.09
CA ASN A 235 5.07 21.36 -10.54
C ASN A 235 5.07 20.73 -9.14
N GLY A 236 6.02 19.83 -8.88
CA GLY A 236 6.17 19.15 -7.59
C GLY A 236 5.54 17.76 -7.50
N ASN A 237 5.32 17.28 -6.29
CA ASN A 237 4.99 15.89 -5.98
C ASN A 237 3.86 15.77 -4.94
N ILE A 238 2.92 14.88 -5.20
CA ILE A 238 1.93 14.41 -4.23
C ILE A 238 2.16 12.93 -3.93
N LYS A 239 2.27 12.60 -2.64
CA LYS A 239 2.34 11.22 -2.13
C LYS A 239 1.08 10.90 -1.33
N ILE A 240 0.30 9.94 -1.80
CA ILE A 240 -0.90 9.44 -1.14
C ILE A 240 -0.49 8.35 -0.14
N SER A 241 -0.88 8.47 1.13
CA SER A 241 -0.61 7.43 2.14
C SER A 241 -1.16 6.07 1.67
N ALA A 242 -0.58 4.95 2.12
CA ALA A 242 -0.98 3.64 1.62
C ALA A 242 -0.98 2.58 2.73
N ALA A 243 -1.99 1.73 2.79
CA ALA A 243 -1.93 0.55 3.67
C ALA A 243 -1.21 -0.58 2.95
N LEU A 244 -0.13 -1.08 3.55
CA LEU A 244 0.59 -2.25 3.05
C LEU A 244 -0.28 -3.50 3.16
N PHE A 245 -0.04 -4.46 2.26
CA PHE A 245 -0.70 -5.77 2.21
C PHE A 245 -2.24 -5.71 2.03
N LYS A 246 -2.75 -4.61 1.48
CA LYS A 246 -4.13 -4.47 1.02
C LYS A 246 -4.17 -4.29 -0.49
N THR A 247 -5.26 -4.72 -1.10
CA THR A 247 -5.45 -4.59 -2.56
C THR A 247 -5.95 -3.20 -2.92
N GLY A 248 -5.12 -2.45 -3.62
CA GLY A 248 -5.53 -1.29 -4.41
C GLY A 248 -5.68 -1.65 -5.89
N PHE A 249 -6.22 -0.73 -6.66
CA PHE A 249 -6.38 -0.88 -8.11
C PHE A 249 -5.73 0.30 -8.78
N ILE A 250 -5.05 0.07 -9.91
CA ILE A 250 -4.48 1.13 -10.73
C ILE A 250 -4.77 0.87 -12.21
N ARG A 251 -4.85 1.94 -12.99
CA ARG A 251 -4.82 1.86 -14.44
C ARG A 251 -4.10 3.05 -15.04
N GLU A 252 -3.60 2.88 -16.25
CA GLU A 252 -2.98 3.95 -17.04
C GLU A 252 -4.03 4.51 -18.00
N PHE A 253 -4.62 5.66 -17.66
CA PHE A 253 -5.65 6.33 -18.46
C PHE A 253 -6.84 5.42 -18.90
N TYR A 254 -6.88 4.95 -20.16
CA TYR A 254 -7.90 4.01 -20.68
C TYR A 254 -7.44 2.55 -20.73
N GLY A 255 -6.23 2.26 -20.27
CA GLY A 255 -5.72 0.90 -20.10
C GLY A 255 -6.51 0.09 -19.08
N ASP A 256 -6.27 -1.22 -19.09
CA ASP A 256 -6.94 -2.16 -18.21
C ASP A 256 -6.59 -1.91 -16.73
N TRP A 257 -7.56 -2.15 -15.85
CA TRP A 257 -7.34 -2.15 -14.42
C TRP A 257 -6.41 -3.29 -14.01
N LYS A 258 -5.45 -2.96 -13.14
CA LYS A 258 -4.51 -3.90 -12.54
C LYS A 258 -4.70 -3.89 -11.03
N LYS A 259 -4.71 -5.08 -10.43
CA LYS A 259 -4.69 -5.24 -8.97
C LYS A 259 -3.28 -4.97 -8.44
N MET A 260 -3.18 -4.16 -7.39
CA MET A 260 -1.98 -3.99 -6.58
C MET A 260 -2.22 -4.58 -5.21
N THR A 261 -1.77 -5.81 -4.98
CA THR A 261 -2.03 -6.56 -3.72
C THR A 261 -1.07 -6.19 -2.58
N ILE A 262 -0.09 -5.32 -2.84
CA ILE A 262 0.96 -4.92 -1.88
C ILE A 262 0.63 -3.63 -1.14
N ALA A 263 -0.25 -2.80 -1.71
CA ALA A 263 -0.67 -1.57 -1.08
C ALA A 263 -2.01 -1.08 -1.63
N ALA A 264 -2.87 -0.62 -0.74
CA ALA A 264 -4.10 0.08 -1.08
C ALA A 264 -3.93 1.58 -0.82
N PRO A 265 -4.42 2.46 -1.71
CA PRO A 265 -4.36 3.89 -1.46
C PRO A 265 -5.20 4.20 -0.22
N ALA A 266 -4.76 5.15 0.61
CA ALA A 266 -5.46 5.53 1.83
C ALA A 266 -6.67 6.41 1.54
N ILE A 267 -7.67 5.78 0.92
CA ILE A 267 -8.99 6.31 0.62
C ILE A 267 -9.96 5.74 1.66
N ASN A 268 -10.74 6.58 2.30
CA ASN A 268 -11.84 6.15 3.15
C ASN A 268 -13.08 7.02 2.90
N ILE A 269 -14.24 6.53 3.30
CA ILE A 269 -15.52 7.20 3.09
C ILE A 269 -16.32 7.26 4.38
N ASP A 270 -16.98 8.38 4.61
CA ASP A 270 -17.99 8.52 5.66
C ASP A 270 -19.36 8.27 5.05
N VAL A 271 -20.13 7.36 5.63
CA VAL A 271 -21.43 6.93 5.10
C VAL A 271 -22.52 6.97 6.15
N LYS A 272 -23.75 7.25 5.71
CA LYS A 272 -24.98 7.00 6.47
C LYS A 272 -25.62 5.71 6.01
N MET A 273 -25.60 4.71 6.87
CA MET A 273 -26.14 3.37 6.61
C MET A 273 -27.54 3.20 7.21
N ASP A 274 -28.45 2.58 6.47
CA ASP A 274 -29.79 2.22 6.95
C ASP A 274 -29.76 0.99 7.86
N LYS A 275 -30.06 1.14 9.17
CA LYS A 275 -30.01 0.04 10.14
C LYS A 275 -31.04 -1.07 9.85
N ASN A 276 -32.21 -0.72 9.29
CA ASN A 276 -33.36 -1.61 9.11
C ASN A 276 -33.48 -2.19 7.69
N GLY A 277 -32.52 -1.92 6.80
CA GLY A 277 -32.50 -2.51 5.47
C GLY A 277 -32.32 -4.03 5.52
N LYS A 278 -33.06 -4.77 4.68
CA LYS A 278 -32.88 -6.23 4.51
C LYS A 278 -31.47 -6.49 3.96
N ASP A 279 -30.73 -7.37 4.64
CA ASP A 279 -29.49 -7.93 4.12
C ASP A 279 -29.82 -8.73 2.85
N THR A 280 -28.98 -8.63 1.83
CA THR A 280 -29.08 -9.54 0.69
C THR A 280 -28.57 -10.90 1.14
N LYS A 281 -29.47 -11.90 1.15
CA LYS A 281 -29.09 -13.29 0.94
C LYS A 281 -28.93 -13.44 -0.55
N ASP A 282 -27.70 -13.35 -1.03
CA ASP A 282 -27.16 -13.93 -2.26
C ASP A 282 -25.68 -13.56 -2.28
N ASP A 283 -24.86 -14.61 -2.33
CA ASP A 283 -23.44 -14.73 -2.03
C ASP A 283 -23.01 -14.26 -0.64
N ASP A 284 -22.70 -15.25 0.20
CA ASP A 284 -21.55 -15.18 1.12
C ASP A 284 -20.29 -14.90 0.28
N GLY A 285 -20.17 -13.68 -0.23
CA GLY A 285 -18.96 -13.11 -0.80
C GLY A 285 -18.04 -12.58 0.29
N GLY A 286 -18.01 -13.25 1.45
CA GLY A 286 -16.76 -13.39 2.17
C GLY A 286 -15.84 -14.12 1.20
N TYR A 287 -14.82 -13.42 0.72
CA TYR A 287 -13.77 -13.90 -0.17
C TYR A 287 -13.91 -15.38 -0.57
N ALA A 288 -14.41 -15.63 -1.79
CA ALA A 288 -14.00 -16.84 -2.49
C ALA A 288 -12.52 -16.64 -2.82
N ASP A 289 -11.70 -17.07 -1.87
CA ASP A 289 -10.25 -17.10 -1.87
C ASP A 289 -9.74 -18.12 -2.87
N ASP A 290 -9.85 -17.81 -4.15
CA ASP A 290 -9.00 -18.42 -5.18
C ASP A 290 -7.81 -17.51 -5.48
N ASP A 291 -7.02 -17.28 -4.45
CA ASP A 291 -5.62 -16.95 -4.60
C ASP A 291 -4.91 -17.41 -3.33
N ALA A 292 -4.07 -18.43 -3.41
CA ALA A 292 -3.33 -19.03 -2.28
C ALA A 292 -2.36 -18.05 -1.56
N ALA A 293 -2.50 -16.75 -1.80
CA ALA A 293 -1.84 -15.66 -1.09
C ALA A 293 -2.68 -15.00 0.01
N GLN A 294 -3.98 -15.30 0.15
CA GLN A 294 -4.79 -14.84 1.30
C GLN A 294 -4.55 -15.63 2.59
N SER A 295 -3.88 -16.79 2.52
CA SER A 295 -3.61 -17.64 3.69
C SER A 295 -2.82 -16.93 4.80
N TRP A 296 -1.96 -15.95 4.46
CA TRP A 296 -0.95 -15.45 5.39
C TRP A 296 -1.19 -14.06 5.99
N ILE A 297 -2.26 -13.35 5.61
CA ILE A 297 -2.49 -11.96 6.01
C ILE A 297 -3.87 -11.83 6.66
N ALA A 298 -3.90 -11.88 8.00
CA ALA A 298 -5.08 -11.46 8.75
C ALA A 298 -5.29 -9.94 8.66
N ASP A 299 -6.54 -9.47 8.67
CA ASP A 299 -6.84 -8.02 8.74
C ASP A 299 -6.38 -7.44 10.07
N ASN A 300 -5.15 -6.93 10.10
CA ASN A 300 -4.52 -6.35 11.28
C ASN A 300 -4.80 -4.85 11.45
N SER A 301 -5.71 -4.27 10.67
CA SER A 301 -5.91 -2.80 10.62
C SER A 301 -6.33 -2.20 11.97
N LYS A 302 -7.17 -2.92 12.73
CA LYS A 302 -7.53 -2.53 14.10
C LYS A 302 -6.30 -2.46 15.02
N ASN A 303 -5.45 -3.48 14.99
CA ASN A 303 -4.29 -3.56 15.87
C ASN A 303 -3.23 -2.51 15.50
N ILE A 304 -3.07 -2.20 14.21
CA ILE A 304 -2.23 -1.07 13.77
C ILE A 304 -2.76 0.26 14.32
N GLN A 305 -4.08 0.48 14.26
CA GLN A 305 -4.69 1.69 14.81
C GLN A 305 -4.48 1.81 16.33
N GLU A 306 -4.66 0.72 17.07
CA GLU A 306 -4.43 0.69 18.51
C GLU A 306 -2.94 0.92 18.85
N ALA A 307 -2.02 0.30 18.10
CA ALA A 307 -0.59 0.52 18.22
C ALA A 307 -0.21 1.99 17.99
N ASP A 308 -0.77 2.63 16.95
CA ASP A 308 -0.57 4.05 16.63
C ASP A 308 -1.10 4.99 17.73
N GLN A 309 -2.20 4.60 18.38
CA GLN A 309 -2.78 5.33 19.51
C GLN A 309 -2.00 5.12 20.82
N SER A 310 -1.32 3.98 20.98
CA SER A 310 -0.51 3.67 22.16
C SER A 310 0.63 4.68 22.37
N ILE A 311 1.20 4.75 23.58
CA ILE A 311 2.32 5.66 23.88
C ILE A 311 3.69 5.11 23.42
N PHE A 312 3.77 3.81 23.12
CA PHE A 312 5.02 3.11 22.83
C PHE A 312 5.64 3.58 21.51
N GLY A 313 6.95 3.76 21.49
CA GLY A 313 7.68 4.40 20.38
C GLY A 313 7.61 5.94 20.39
N LYS A 314 6.81 6.54 21.29
CA LYS A 314 6.71 7.98 21.48
C LYS A 314 6.64 8.41 22.95
N ASN A 315 7.12 7.56 23.85
CA ASN A 315 7.10 7.85 25.27
C ASN A 315 8.36 8.64 25.68
N GLU A 316 8.24 9.96 25.81
CA GLU A 316 9.38 10.82 26.16
C GLU A 316 10.01 10.50 27.52
N SER A 317 9.25 9.95 28.48
CA SER A 317 9.80 9.62 29.80
C SER A 317 10.59 8.30 29.83
N ALA A 318 10.29 7.40 28.89
CA ALA A 318 10.96 6.10 28.78
C ALA A 318 12.02 6.06 27.66
N GLY A 319 11.86 6.94 26.66
CA GLY A 319 12.65 6.97 25.43
C GLY A 319 14.02 7.58 25.60
N LYS A 320 15.03 6.90 25.06
CA LYS A 320 16.43 7.34 25.03
C LYS A 320 17.03 7.03 23.66
N TYR A 321 18.14 7.70 23.38
CA TYR A 321 18.96 7.41 22.20
C TYR A 321 20.32 6.92 22.63
N LEU A 322 20.74 5.78 22.10
CA LEU A 322 22.13 5.36 22.10
C LEU A 322 22.80 5.95 20.85
N LYS A 323 23.82 6.78 21.07
CA LYS A 323 24.63 7.34 19.98
C LYS A 323 25.76 6.39 19.64
N LEU A 324 25.69 5.78 18.47
CA LEU A 324 26.79 5.02 17.88
C LEU A 324 27.47 5.84 16.79
N LYS A 325 28.58 5.34 16.24
CA LYS A 325 29.38 6.06 15.24
C LYS A 325 28.58 6.49 14.01
N ASP A 326 27.64 5.66 13.56
CA ASP A 326 26.91 5.84 12.29
C ASP A 326 25.39 5.59 12.39
N THR A 327 24.87 5.52 13.61
CA THR A 327 23.43 5.39 13.90
C THR A 327 23.09 6.02 15.25
N ASP A 328 21.89 6.59 15.34
CA ASP A 328 21.26 6.93 16.62
C ASP A 328 20.14 5.90 16.85
N LEU A 329 20.32 5.00 17.81
CA LEU A 329 19.34 3.97 18.13
C LEU A 329 18.38 4.46 19.19
N TYR A 330 17.10 4.57 18.84
CA TYR A 330 16.03 4.84 19.79
C TYR A 330 15.62 3.55 20.50
N TYR A 331 15.48 3.64 21.82
CA TYR A 331 14.95 2.57 22.65
C TYR A 331 14.12 3.15 23.79
N GLU A 332 13.20 2.35 24.30
CA GLU A 332 12.40 2.66 25.49
C GLU A 332 12.62 1.59 26.56
N VAL A 333 12.70 2.01 27.83
CA VAL A 333 12.88 1.10 28.97
C VAL A 333 11.66 1.14 29.88
N TYR A 334 11.14 -0.03 30.21
CA TYR A 334 9.97 -0.21 31.07
C TYR A 334 10.22 -1.29 32.12
N GLY A 335 9.71 -1.08 33.33
CA GLY A 335 9.81 -2.06 34.41
C GLY A 335 11.22 -2.22 34.97
N GLU A 336 11.36 -3.24 35.82
CA GLU A 336 12.59 -3.60 36.52
C GLU A 336 12.74 -5.13 36.52
N GLY A 337 13.92 -5.64 36.91
CA GLY A 337 14.21 -7.07 36.98
C GLY A 337 15.16 -7.56 35.90
N GLU A 338 15.02 -8.83 35.51
CA GLU A 338 15.89 -9.43 34.49
C GLU A 338 15.73 -8.72 33.14
N PRO A 339 16.82 -8.45 32.40
CA PRO A 339 16.74 -7.73 31.12
C PRO A 339 16.05 -8.55 30.04
N LEU A 340 15.10 -7.92 29.34
CA LEU A 340 14.36 -8.49 28.22
C LEU A 340 14.31 -7.50 27.05
N VAL A 341 15.04 -7.78 25.98
CA VAL A 341 15.04 -6.97 24.77
C VAL A 341 13.91 -7.41 23.84
N LEU A 342 13.13 -6.45 23.33
CA LEU A 342 12.09 -6.69 22.32
C LEU A 342 12.52 -6.12 20.97
N LEU A 343 12.50 -6.96 19.93
CA LEU A 343 12.91 -6.61 18.56
C LEU A 343 11.75 -6.82 17.57
N HIS A 344 11.32 -5.74 16.91
CA HIS A 344 10.18 -5.73 16.00
C HIS A 344 10.52 -6.30 14.61
N GLY A 345 9.50 -6.51 13.78
CA GLY A 345 9.65 -6.99 12.40
C GLY A 345 10.07 -5.90 11.40
N ASN A 346 10.32 -6.28 10.14
CA ASN A 346 10.72 -5.34 9.10
C ASN A 346 9.68 -4.23 8.91
N SER A 347 10.14 -2.99 8.68
CA SER A 347 9.31 -1.79 8.53
C SER A 347 8.42 -1.47 9.74
N GLY A 348 8.69 -2.11 10.88
CA GLY A 348 8.00 -1.94 12.15
C GLY A 348 8.64 -0.89 13.07
N SER A 349 8.22 -0.90 14.34
CA SER A 349 8.80 -0.10 15.43
C SER A 349 8.39 -0.64 16.80
N ILE A 350 8.90 -0.05 17.88
CA ILE A 350 8.55 -0.36 19.28
C ILE A 350 7.03 -0.48 19.51
N LYS A 351 6.22 0.34 18.83
CA LYS A 351 4.75 0.33 18.98
C LYS A 351 4.11 -1.02 18.63
N ASP A 352 4.77 -1.84 17.83
CA ASP A 352 4.24 -3.16 17.44
C ASP A 352 4.10 -4.10 18.65
N PHE A 353 4.82 -3.79 19.75
CA PHE A 353 4.71 -4.49 21.02
C PHE A 353 3.74 -3.84 22.01
N TYR A 354 2.78 -3.02 21.56
CA TYR A 354 1.84 -2.31 22.46
C TYR A 354 1.04 -3.25 23.38
N GLN A 355 0.86 -4.51 23.00
CA GLN A 355 0.18 -5.53 23.80
C GLN A 355 1.14 -6.35 24.68
N GLN A 356 2.43 -6.37 24.35
CA GLN A 356 3.46 -7.13 25.07
C GLN A 356 4.09 -6.28 26.18
N ILE A 357 4.49 -5.04 25.89
CA ILE A 357 5.19 -4.16 26.84
C ILE A 357 4.43 -3.99 28.17
N PRO A 358 3.10 -3.69 28.21
CA PRO A 358 2.38 -3.50 29.47
C PRO A 358 2.34 -4.74 30.38
N ILE A 359 2.45 -5.93 29.78
CA ILE A 359 2.37 -7.20 30.51
C ILE A 359 3.76 -7.64 30.96
N LEU A 360 4.73 -7.65 30.04
CA LEU A 360 6.09 -8.12 30.31
C LEU A 360 6.85 -7.19 31.27
N SER A 361 6.62 -5.87 31.21
CA SER A 361 7.29 -4.91 32.09
C SER A 361 6.90 -5.02 33.58
N LYS A 362 5.88 -5.81 33.91
CA LYS A 362 5.54 -6.14 35.31
C LYS A 362 6.50 -7.17 35.92
N HIS A 363 7.26 -7.87 35.09
CA HIS A 363 8.13 -8.99 35.49
C HIS A 363 9.59 -8.81 35.08
N TYR A 364 9.85 -8.00 34.05
CA TYR A 364 11.17 -7.82 33.45
C TYR A 364 11.51 -6.35 33.26
N LYS A 365 12.81 -6.06 33.18
CA LYS A 365 13.32 -4.80 32.64
C LYS A 365 13.24 -4.89 31.11
N VAL A 366 12.11 -4.47 30.56
CA VAL A 366 11.82 -4.50 29.13
C VAL A 366 12.57 -3.35 28.43
N ILE A 367 13.36 -3.69 27.43
CA ILE A 367 14.13 -2.77 26.58
C ILE A 367 13.61 -2.95 25.17
N ALA A 368 12.66 -2.11 24.74
CA ALA A 368 12.11 -2.17 23.40
C ALA A 368 12.93 -1.27 22.47
N VAL A 369 13.37 -1.80 21.32
CA VAL A 369 14.33 -1.13 20.46
C VAL A 369 13.72 -0.89 19.08
N ASP A 370 13.83 0.34 18.59
CA ASP A 370 13.66 0.61 17.17
C ASP A 370 14.96 0.20 16.47
N THR A 371 14.90 -0.83 15.63
CA THR A 371 16.10 -1.31 14.92
C THR A 371 16.63 -0.25 13.96
N ARG A 372 17.94 -0.31 13.65
CA ARG A 372 18.63 0.70 12.85
C ARG A 372 17.86 1.05 11.57
N GLY A 373 17.66 2.35 11.36
CA GLY A 373 16.95 2.89 10.19
C GLY A 373 15.43 2.68 10.20
N GLN A 374 14.84 2.22 11.31
CA GLN A 374 13.42 1.96 11.46
C GLN A 374 12.87 2.72 12.69
N GLY A 375 11.55 2.89 12.76
CA GLY A 375 10.92 3.70 13.80
C GLY A 375 11.54 5.10 13.94
N LYS A 376 12.06 5.43 15.13
CA LYS A 376 12.80 6.66 15.42
C LYS A 376 14.32 6.53 15.28
N SER A 377 14.83 5.32 15.07
CA SER A 377 16.26 5.09 14.87
C SER A 377 16.71 5.60 13.51
N LYS A 378 17.86 6.25 13.46
CA LYS A 378 18.43 6.85 12.24
C LYS A 378 19.69 6.13 11.83
N ASP A 379 19.87 5.90 10.53
CA ASP A 379 21.15 5.43 9.98
C ASP A 379 21.75 6.49 9.05
N ILE A 380 23.01 6.84 9.27
CA ILE A 380 23.76 7.76 8.38
C ILE A 380 24.86 7.02 7.60
N SER A 381 25.08 5.74 7.86
CA SER A 381 26.13 4.94 7.22
C SER A 381 25.90 4.76 5.71
N LYS A 382 24.63 4.75 5.26
CA LYS A 382 24.20 4.45 3.89
C LYS A 382 24.61 3.05 3.39
N LYS A 383 25.14 2.20 4.27
CA LYS A 383 25.50 0.82 3.95
C LYS A 383 24.24 -0.04 3.93
N ASP A 384 24.32 -1.18 3.25
CA ASP A 384 23.29 -2.20 3.31
C ASP A 384 23.15 -2.72 4.75
N PHE A 385 21.91 -3.03 5.13
CA PHE A 385 21.62 -3.66 6.41
C PHE A 385 21.91 -5.16 6.35
N THR A 386 22.20 -5.74 7.50
CA THR A 386 22.24 -7.19 7.72
C THR A 386 21.72 -7.47 9.13
N TYR A 387 21.16 -8.65 9.36
CA TYR A 387 20.73 -9.03 10.72
C TYR A 387 21.92 -9.11 11.69
N ARG A 388 23.11 -9.45 11.19
CA ARG A 388 24.36 -9.41 11.96
C ARG A 388 24.74 -8.00 12.41
N LEU A 389 24.49 -6.97 11.59
CA LEU A 389 24.68 -5.58 11.99
C LEU A 389 23.66 -5.18 13.08
N PHE A 390 22.40 -5.59 12.94
CA PHE A 390 21.39 -5.33 13.97
C PHE A 390 21.72 -6.05 15.29
N ALA A 391 22.34 -7.24 15.25
CA ALA A 391 22.82 -7.93 16.45
C ALA A 391 23.96 -7.14 17.15
N ASP A 392 24.85 -6.50 16.38
CA ASP A 392 25.90 -5.64 16.93
C ASP A 392 25.33 -4.41 17.63
N ASP A 393 24.29 -3.83 17.04
CA ASP A 393 23.54 -2.71 17.62
C ASP A 393 22.89 -3.11 18.96
N VAL A 394 22.29 -4.30 19.03
CA VAL A 394 21.72 -4.85 20.28
C VAL A 394 22.81 -5.10 21.33
N LYS A 395 23.97 -5.63 20.92
CA LYS A 395 25.10 -5.85 21.83
C LYS A 395 25.65 -4.54 22.39
N ALA A 396 25.82 -3.53 21.53
CA ALA A 396 26.28 -2.21 21.94
C ALA A 396 25.30 -1.56 22.93
N LEU A 397 24.00 -1.75 22.73
CA LEU A 397 22.98 -1.28 23.68
C LEU A 397 23.04 -2.03 25.02
N ALA A 398 23.22 -3.35 25.01
CA ALA A 398 23.41 -4.12 26.23
C ALA A 398 24.65 -3.63 27.01
N ASP A 399 25.75 -3.34 26.32
CA ASP A 399 26.99 -2.83 26.93
C ASP A 399 26.82 -1.44 27.54
N ASP A 400 26.17 -0.51 26.83
CA ASP A 400 25.88 0.85 27.33
C ASP A 400 25.00 0.80 28.59
N LEU A 401 24.03 -0.10 28.60
CA LEU A 401 23.15 -0.36 29.75
C LEU A 401 23.81 -1.21 30.85
N LYS A 402 25.06 -1.64 30.66
CA LYS A 402 25.86 -2.47 31.58
C LYS A 402 25.19 -3.79 31.91
N LEU A 403 24.67 -4.46 30.90
CA LEU A 403 23.96 -5.73 31.01
C LEU A 403 24.88 -6.86 30.52
N ASP A 404 25.27 -7.75 31.43
CA ASP A 404 26.17 -8.86 31.11
C ASP A 404 25.51 -9.91 30.22
N LYS A 405 24.28 -10.33 30.59
CA LYS A 405 23.42 -11.23 29.83
C LYS A 405 22.01 -10.65 29.68
N ILE A 406 21.42 -10.88 28.52
CA ILE A 406 20.05 -10.44 28.19
C ILE A 406 19.19 -11.61 27.71
N ASN A 407 17.87 -11.49 27.88
CA ASN A 407 16.89 -12.28 27.14
C ASN A 407 16.43 -11.48 25.90
N ILE A 408 16.08 -12.17 24.81
CA ILE A 408 15.58 -11.53 23.59
C ILE A 408 14.25 -12.16 23.18
N VAL A 409 13.26 -11.33 22.87
CA VAL A 409 12.06 -11.72 22.12
C VAL A 409 12.08 -10.97 20.79
N GLY A 410 12.19 -11.71 19.71
CA GLY A 410 12.28 -11.17 18.36
C GLY A 410 11.14 -11.65 17.48
N TRP A 411 10.44 -10.72 16.85
CA TRP A 411 9.39 -11.01 15.88
C TRP A 411 9.87 -10.73 14.45
N SER A 412 9.70 -11.70 13.55
CA SER A 412 10.09 -11.63 12.14
C SER A 412 11.59 -11.31 12.00
N ASP A 413 11.95 -10.19 11.37
CA ASP A 413 13.31 -9.62 11.36
C ASP A 413 13.98 -9.54 12.74
N GLY A 414 13.22 -9.24 13.79
CA GLY A 414 13.72 -9.24 15.16
C GLY A 414 14.11 -10.64 15.63
N GLY A 415 13.40 -11.67 15.17
CA GLY A 415 13.73 -13.07 15.41
C GLY A 415 15.00 -13.49 14.67
N ASN A 416 15.14 -13.09 13.41
CA ASN A 416 16.36 -13.30 12.62
C ASN A 416 17.58 -12.63 13.27
N THR A 417 17.41 -11.39 13.74
CA THR A 417 18.41 -10.64 14.52
C THR A 417 18.77 -11.37 15.81
N GLY A 418 17.78 -11.96 16.50
CA GLY A 418 18.00 -12.77 17.70
C GLY A 418 18.83 -14.03 17.43
N LEU A 419 18.61 -14.72 16.31
CA LEU A 419 19.43 -15.86 15.90
C LEU A 419 20.88 -15.45 15.62
N GLU A 420 21.10 -14.36 14.88
CA GLU A 420 22.44 -13.80 14.65
C GLU A 420 23.12 -13.39 15.97
N PHE A 421 22.38 -12.80 16.90
CA PHE A 421 22.91 -12.47 18.24
C PHE A 421 23.34 -13.73 18.99
N ALA A 422 22.52 -14.80 18.95
CA ALA A 422 22.84 -16.07 19.60
C ALA A 422 24.12 -16.71 19.04
N LEU A 423 24.36 -16.58 17.74
CA LEU A 423 25.57 -17.09 17.08
C LEU A 423 26.80 -16.25 17.40
N LYS A 424 26.65 -14.92 17.39
CA LYS A 424 27.78 -13.99 17.51
C LYS A 424 28.18 -13.70 18.95
N TYR A 425 27.20 -13.70 19.86
CA TYR A 425 27.37 -13.33 21.27
C TYR A 425 26.76 -14.38 22.23
N PRO A 426 27.12 -15.67 22.09
CA PRO A 426 26.48 -16.75 22.87
C PRO A 426 26.63 -16.57 24.38
N ASP A 427 27.75 -16.01 24.84
CA ASP A 427 28.02 -15.78 26.26
C ASP A 427 27.22 -14.59 26.85
N HIS A 428 26.57 -13.79 26.00
CA HIS A 428 25.75 -12.64 26.40
C HIS A 428 24.25 -12.89 26.23
N LEU A 429 23.86 -14.06 25.72
CA LEU A 429 22.46 -14.45 25.56
C LEU A 429 22.05 -15.47 26.62
N ASN A 430 21.05 -15.12 27.43
CA ASN A 430 20.43 -16.07 28.34
C ASN A 430 19.44 -16.98 27.59
N LYS A 431 18.35 -16.40 27.08
CA LYS A 431 17.30 -17.10 26.33
C LYS A 431 16.80 -16.27 25.16
N LEU A 432 16.37 -16.96 24.11
CA LEU A 432 15.83 -16.36 22.90
C LEU A 432 14.42 -16.90 22.62
N VAL A 433 13.48 -16.00 22.32
CA VAL A 433 12.18 -16.34 21.73
C VAL A 433 12.17 -15.77 20.32
N THR A 434 12.01 -16.63 19.31
CA THR A 434 11.82 -16.20 17.92
C THR A 434 10.35 -16.39 17.53
N ILE A 435 9.77 -15.43 16.82
CA ILE A 435 8.39 -15.48 16.34
C ILE A 435 8.43 -15.25 14.83
N GLY A 436 8.11 -16.27 14.02
CA GLY A 436 8.13 -16.17 12.56
C GLY A 436 9.52 -15.87 11.98
N ALA A 437 10.58 -16.45 12.55
CA ALA A 437 11.95 -16.27 12.04
C ALA A 437 12.27 -17.23 10.89
N ASN A 438 13.20 -16.84 10.02
CA ASN A 438 13.77 -17.69 8.99
C ASN A 438 15.30 -17.70 9.07
N ALA A 439 15.93 -18.85 8.85
CA ALA A 439 17.40 -18.99 8.77
C ALA A 439 17.98 -18.59 7.40
N PHE A 440 17.18 -18.63 6.33
CA PHE A 440 17.55 -18.20 4.97
C PHE A 440 16.31 -17.83 4.14
N PRO A 441 16.45 -17.04 3.05
CA PRO A 441 15.31 -16.48 2.31
C PRO A 441 14.36 -17.53 1.71
N GLU A 442 14.88 -18.69 1.32
CA GLU A 442 14.09 -19.79 0.74
C GLU A 442 13.10 -20.41 1.73
N GLY A 443 13.29 -20.15 3.02
CA GLY A 443 12.35 -20.52 4.09
C GLY A 443 11.07 -19.69 4.10
N VAL A 444 11.05 -18.56 3.40
CA VAL A 444 9.87 -17.73 3.20
C VAL A 444 9.08 -18.26 2.00
N GLU A 445 7.77 -18.08 2.04
CA GLU A 445 6.87 -18.45 0.95
C GLU A 445 7.26 -17.80 -0.40
N SER A 446 7.38 -18.62 -1.44
CA SER A 446 8.00 -18.20 -2.72
C SER A 446 7.23 -17.06 -3.39
N LYS A 447 5.89 -17.07 -3.30
CA LYS A 447 5.05 -15.97 -3.81
C LYS A 447 5.35 -14.63 -3.13
N LEU A 448 5.74 -14.65 -1.85
CA LEU A 448 6.13 -13.44 -1.13
C LEU A 448 7.51 -12.94 -1.59
N ILE A 449 8.46 -13.84 -1.82
CA ILE A 449 9.77 -13.51 -2.40
C ILE A 449 9.64 -12.92 -3.82
N GLU A 450 8.79 -13.49 -4.67
CA GLU A 450 8.50 -12.95 -6.01
C GLU A 450 7.91 -11.53 -5.94
N ARG A 451 7.02 -11.28 -4.97
CA ARG A 451 6.47 -9.95 -4.71
C ARG A 451 7.54 -8.96 -4.27
N PHE A 452 8.40 -9.33 -3.33
CA PHE A 452 9.52 -8.48 -2.90
C PHE A 452 10.51 -8.23 -4.04
N THR A 453 10.77 -9.21 -4.89
CA THR A 453 11.64 -9.07 -6.07
C THR A 453 11.08 -8.07 -7.07
N THR A 454 9.76 -8.15 -7.31
CA THR A 454 9.05 -7.19 -8.15
C THR A 454 9.08 -5.78 -7.54
N GLN A 455 8.84 -5.67 -6.24
CA GLN A 455 8.90 -4.39 -5.51
C GLN A 455 10.30 -3.78 -5.55
N MET A 456 11.36 -4.58 -5.40
CA MET A 456 12.75 -4.12 -5.51
C MET A 456 13.03 -3.58 -6.91
N THR A 457 12.51 -4.26 -7.95
CA THR A 457 12.63 -3.81 -9.35
C THR A 457 11.98 -2.44 -9.54
N GLN A 458 10.79 -2.21 -8.97
CA GLN A 458 10.11 -0.92 -9.02
C GLN A 458 10.87 0.17 -8.25
N LEU A 459 11.34 -0.12 -7.04
CA LEU A 459 12.11 0.84 -6.24
C LEU A 459 13.43 1.23 -6.92
N ASN A 460 14.04 0.33 -7.69
CA ASN A 460 15.26 0.60 -8.46
C ASN A 460 15.04 1.54 -9.65
N GLN A 461 13.80 1.77 -10.07
CA GLN A 461 13.46 2.77 -11.10
C GLN A 461 13.27 4.18 -10.51
N LEU A 462 13.21 4.32 -9.18
CA LEU A 462 13.04 5.59 -8.49
C LEU A 462 14.39 6.21 -8.09
N SER A 463 14.36 7.51 -7.76
CA SER A 463 15.55 8.26 -7.32
C SER A 463 16.26 7.57 -6.15
N PRO A 464 17.56 7.26 -6.26
CA PRO A 464 18.27 6.51 -5.23
C PRO A 464 18.31 7.15 -3.84
N ALA A 465 18.27 8.48 -3.78
CA ALA A 465 18.34 9.22 -2.52
C ALA A 465 17.02 9.17 -1.74
N GLU A 466 15.88 9.06 -2.43
CA GLU A 466 14.56 9.09 -1.81
C GLU A 466 14.08 7.73 -1.33
N THR A 467 14.63 6.65 -1.86
CA THR A 467 14.23 5.25 -1.56
C THR A 467 15.34 4.42 -0.93
N LEU A 468 16.43 5.07 -0.49
CA LEU A 468 17.62 4.36 -0.01
C LEU A 468 17.30 3.42 1.16
N ASN A 469 16.48 3.87 2.11
CA ASN A 469 16.20 3.08 3.31
C ASN A 469 15.26 1.91 2.99
N GLU A 470 14.21 2.18 2.21
CA GLU A 470 13.21 1.21 1.77
C GLU A 470 13.87 0.10 0.95
N ARG A 471 14.79 0.44 0.04
CA ARG A 471 15.54 -0.56 -0.72
C ARG A 471 16.43 -1.41 0.17
N ARG A 472 17.12 -0.82 1.15
CA ARG A 472 17.96 -1.60 2.08
C ARG A 472 17.13 -2.56 2.94
N LEU A 473 15.98 -2.11 3.45
CA LEU A 473 15.06 -2.94 4.23
C LEU A 473 14.43 -4.05 3.39
N LEU A 474 14.09 -3.79 2.12
CA LEU A 474 13.59 -4.82 1.23
C LEU A 474 14.69 -5.79 0.79
N LYS A 475 15.93 -5.30 0.64
CA LYS A 475 17.09 -6.11 0.27
C LYS A 475 17.34 -7.18 1.31
N ILE A 476 17.32 -6.85 2.60
CA ILE A 476 17.53 -7.86 3.66
C ILE A 476 16.45 -8.95 3.65
N MET A 477 15.20 -8.61 3.35
CA MET A 477 14.13 -9.62 3.24
C MET A 477 14.32 -10.57 2.05
N LEU A 478 15.06 -10.13 1.02
CA LEU A 478 15.34 -10.93 -0.18
C LEU A 478 16.63 -11.75 -0.06
N THR A 479 17.61 -11.27 0.71
CA THR A 479 18.96 -11.82 0.68
C THR A 479 19.46 -12.33 2.02
N GLU A 480 18.82 -12.04 3.14
CA GLU A 480 19.29 -12.42 4.48
C GLU A 480 18.21 -13.21 5.24
N PRO A 481 18.55 -13.94 6.32
CA PRO A 481 19.89 -14.28 6.77
C PRO A 481 20.49 -15.43 5.95
N HIS A 482 21.70 -15.87 6.29
CA HIS A 482 22.34 -17.06 5.69
C HIS A 482 22.86 -18.02 6.77
N ILE A 483 21.98 -18.38 7.70
CA ILE A 483 22.29 -19.22 8.85
C ILE A 483 22.18 -20.69 8.44
N SER A 484 23.31 -21.40 8.38
CA SER A 484 23.34 -22.81 7.99
C SER A 484 22.89 -23.74 9.12
N LYS A 485 22.64 -25.01 8.77
CA LYS A 485 22.43 -26.07 9.77
C LYS A 485 23.57 -26.13 10.81
N ASN A 486 24.81 -26.03 10.36
CA ASN A 486 25.98 -26.11 11.24
C ASN A 486 26.01 -24.93 12.21
N ASP A 487 25.66 -23.74 11.73
CA ASP A 487 25.55 -22.55 12.57
C ASP A 487 24.47 -22.74 13.64
N LEU A 488 23.26 -23.15 13.26
CA LEU A 488 22.17 -23.43 14.22
C LEU A 488 22.56 -24.48 15.27
N ASN A 489 23.31 -25.52 14.89
CA ASN A 489 23.78 -26.54 15.83
C ASN A 489 24.76 -25.97 16.88
N THR A 490 25.36 -24.80 16.64
CA THR A 490 26.26 -24.13 17.61
C THR A 490 25.55 -23.28 18.65
N ILE A 491 24.26 -22.96 18.46
CA ILE A 491 23.49 -22.15 19.41
C ILE A 491 23.26 -22.95 20.69
N LYS A 492 23.92 -22.53 21.79
CA LYS A 492 23.86 -23.24 23.09
C LYS A 492 22.73 -22.74 24.00
N SER A 493 22.31 -21.48 23.86
CA SER A 493 21.23 -20.89 24.66
C SER A 493 19.90 -21.61 24.42
N GLN A 494 19.00 -21.57 25.39
CA GLN A 494 17.64 -22.08 25.19
C GLN A 494 16.88 -21.19 24.22
N VAL A 495 16.21 -21.80 23.23
CA VAL A 495 15.45 -21.07 22.21
C VAL A 495 13.99 -21.56 22.18
N LEU A 496 13.03 -20.64 22.19
CA LEU A 496 11.64 -20.96 21.89
C LEU A 496 11.32 -20.45 20.47
N VAL A 497 11.07 -21.38 19.56
CA VAL A 497 10.71 -21.10 18.16
C VAL A 497 9.19 -21.09 18.02
N ILE A 498 8.63 -19.92 17.71
CA ILE A 498 7.19 -19.70 17.58
C ILE A 498 6.85 -19.39 16.12
N ALA A 499 5.74 -19.95 15.62
CA ALA A 499 5.10 -19.52 14.37
C ALA A 499 3.59 -19.72 14.43
N GLY A 500 2.87 -19.06 13.53
CA GLY A 500 1.48 -19.40 13.22
C GLY A 500 1.39 -20.65 12.33
N ASP A 501 0.26 -21.37 12.34
CA ASP A 501 0.02 -22.46 11.39
C ASP A 501 -0.33 -21.97 9.96
N ARG A 502 -0.56 -20.67 9.81
CA ARG A 502 -0.74 -19.96 8.53
C ARG A 502 0.30 -18.85 8.33
N ASP A 503 1.51 -19.06 8.83
CA ASP A 503 2.62 -18.10 8.71
C ASP A 503 3.13 -17.98 7.26
N VAL A 504 3.77 -16.85 6.92
CA VAL A 504 4.53 -16.66 5.67
C VAL A 504 5.86 -17.41 5.68
N ILE A 505 6.32 -17.84 6.85
CA ILE A 505 7.44 -18.77 6.98
C ILE A 505 6.93 -20.19 6.80
N LYS A 506 7.55 -20.93 5.88
CA LYS A 506 7.15 -22.30 5.56
C LYS A 506 7.19 -23.18 6.83
N PRO A 507 6.18 -24.02 7.10
CA PRO A 507 6.16 -24.88 8.29
C PRO A 507 7.43 -25.74 8.45
N ASP A 508 7.88 -26.36 7.35
CA ASP A 508 9.09 -27.18 7.34
C ASP A 508 10.37 -26.38 7.68
N HIS A 509 10.36 -25.07 7.40
CA HIS A 509 11.48 -24.19 7.73
C HIS A 509 11.50 -23.83 9.22
N THR A 510 10.34 -23.55 9.81
CA THR A 510 10.20 -23.37 11.25
C THR A 510 10.64 -24.64 11.99
N GLU A 511 10.21 -25.82 11.51
CA GLU A 511 10.65 -27.10 12.04
C GLU A 511 12.16 -27.32 11.88
N PHE A 512 12.73 -26.94 10.72
CA PHE A 512 14.16 -27.02 10.48
C PHE A 512 14.93 -26.24 11.54
N ILE A 513 14.58 -24.98 11.79
CA ILE A 513 15.25 -24.15 12.82
C ILE A 513 15.19 -24.83 14.19
N SER A 514 14.00 -25.24 14.62
CA SER A 514 13.84 -25.87 15.94
C SER A 514 14.58 -27.19 16.06
N LYS A 515 14.62 -28.02 15.00
CA LYS A 515 15.31 -29.32 15.04
C LYS A 515 16.83 -29.19 15.03
N GLN A 516 17.37 -28.10 14.49
CA GLN A 516 18.82 -27.90 14.44
C GLN A 516 19.37 -27.27 15.73
N ILE A 517 18.59 -26.50 16.48
CA ILE A 517 19.09 -25.90 17.73
C ILE A 517 18.97 -26.95 18.85
N PRO A 518 20.08 -27.36 19.52
CA PRO A 518 20.07 -28.47 20.49
C PRO A 518 19.10 -28.28 21.66
N ASN A 519 18.91 -27.04 22.11
CA ASN A 519 18.11 -26.69 23.28
C ASN A 519 16.85 -25.89 22.88
N ALA A 520 16.24 -26.20 21.74
CA ALA A 520 15.05 -25.53 21.27
C ALA A 520 13.73 -26.21 21.68
N GLU A 521 12.74 -25.39 22.05
CA GLU A 521 11.33 -25.74 22.12
C GLU A 521 10.60 -25.12 20.93
N MET A 522 9.58 -25.77 20.39
CA MET A 522 8.76 -25.23 19.29
C MET A 522 7.31 -25.07 19.72
N LYS A 523 6.67 -23.96 19.31
CA LYS A 523 5.24 -23.74 19.50
C LYS A 523 4.59 -23.18 18.23
N ILE A 524 3.62 -23.93 17.70
CA ILE A 524 2.81 -23.51 16.56
C ILE A 524 1.42 -23.07 17.06
N TYR A 525 1.05 -21.83 16.79
CA TYR A 525 -0.26 -21.28 17.15
C TYR A 525 -1.29 -21.63 16.09
N LYS A 526 -2.39 -22.26 16.53
CA LYS A 526 -3.50 -22.61 15.64
C LYS A 526 -4.28 -21.38 15.21
N ASP A 527 -4.77 -21.43 13.99
CA ASP A 527 -5.53 -20.36 13.37
C ASP A 527 -4.84 -19.00 13.47
N THR A 528 -3.55 -18.96 13.21
CA THR A 528 -2.73 -17.77 13.41
C THR A 528 -1.78 -17.57 12.23
N THR A 529 -1.67 -16.33 11.77
CA THR A 529 -0.79 -15.94 10.67
C THR A 529 0.59 -15.51 11.19
N HIS A 530 1.37 -14.80 10.37
CA HIS A 530 2.62 -14.18 10.80
C HIS A 530 2.44 -13.12 11.90
N MET A 531 1.20 -12.67 12.14
CA MET A 531 0.84 -11.58 13.05
C MET A 531 0.61 -12.05 14.50
N VAL A 532 1.34 -13.08 14.96
CA VAL A 532 1.19 -13.70 16.30
C VAL A 532 1.14 -12.67 17.45
N PRO A 533 2.00 -11.62 17.52
CA PRO A 533 1.94 -10.63 18.60
C PRO A 533 0.62 -9.87 18.68
N PHE A 534 -0.11 -9.78 17.57
CA PHE A 534 -1.38 -9.09 17.50
C PHE A 534 -2.59 -10.02 17.59
N GLU A 535 -2.49 -11.22 17.01
CA GLU A 535 -3.60 -12.19 16.94
C GLU A 535 -3.77 -12.99 18.23
N LYS A 536 -2.66 -13.30 18.92
CA LYS A 536 -2.64 -14.13 20.14
C LYS A 536 -1.83 -13.48 21.28
N PRO A 537 -2.05 -12.19 21.59
CA PRO A 537 -1.20 -11.42 22.51
C PRO A 537 -1.14 -12.02 23.92
N ASP A 538 -2.28 -12.38 24.51
CA ASP A 538 -2.33 -12.91 25.88
C ASP A 538 -1.63 -14.27 26.01
N GLN A 539 -1.86 -15.14 25.02
CA GLN A 539 -1.22 -16.46 24.98
C GLN A 539 0.28 -16.32 24.74
N LEU A 540 0.69 -15.46 23.79
CA LEU A 540 2.10 -15.15 23.54
C LEU A 540 2.80 -14.61 24.78
N ASN A 541 2.20 -13.62 25.46
CA ASN A 541 2.75 -13.04 26.68
C ASN A 541 2.96 -14.11 27.76
N THR A 542 1.97 -14.98 27.95
CA THR A 542 2.04 -16.09 28.91
C THR A 542 3.16 -17.06 28.56
N ASP A 543 3.30 -17.42 27.29
CA ASP A 543 4.32 -18.36 26.84
C ASP A 543 5.74 -17.78 26.94
N ILE A 544 5.92 -16.50 26.62
CA ILE A 544 7.18 -15.77 26.83
C ILE A 544 7.57 -15.81 28.32
N MET A 545 6.66 -15.44 29.21
CA MET A 545 6.92 -15.44 30.66
C MET A 545 7.25 -16.84 31.19
N ASN A 546 6.48 -17.85 30.76
CA ASN A 546 6.72 -19.23 31.17
C ASN A 546 8.08 -19.73 30.69
N PHE A 547 8.45 -19.46 29.44
CA PHE A 547 9.71 -19.91 28.88
C PHE A 547 10.91 -19.21 29.51
N ILE A 548 10.86 -17.87 29.63
CA ILE A 548 11.95 -17.10 30.23
C ILE A 548 12.09 -17.43 31.70
N GLY A 549 10.98 -17.57 32.44
CA GLY A 549 10.98 -17.88 33.88
C GLY A 549 11.40 -19.30 34.28
N LYS A 550 11.55 -20.26 33.34
CA LYS A 550 12.10 -21.59 33.64
C LYS A 550 13.53 -21.46 34.18
N LYS A 551 13.81 -22.01 35.37
CA LYS A 551 15.17 -22.02 35.93
C LYS A 551 15.98 -23.22 35.44
#